data_AF-A0AAU9Y4A6-F1
#
_entry.id   AF-A0AAU9Y4A6-F1
#
_cell.length_a   1.000
_cell.length_b   1.000
_cell.length_c   1.000
_cell.angle_alpha   90.00
_cell.angle_beta   90.00
_cell.angle_gamma   90.00
#
_symmetry.space_group_name_H-M   'P 1'
#
loop_
_entity.id
_entity.type
_entity.pdbx_description
1 polymer ?
#
loop_
_entity_poly.entity_id
_entity_poly.type
_entity_poly.pdbx_seq_one_letter_code
_entity_poly.pdbx_strand_id
1 'polypeptide(L)'
;KKRKLPSLIKAKILYVQKLTEGTSTQPQMASFTVLMSSSTKLSEGWALWASKKSKHFNENQKNYLDEKFKLGQETGYKEDLSQVASDMRRARNENGERRFAVGEFLSPQQIKSYFSRSVAKIKQAESVAEIDVPAIDEEMAYSSAHDKIIQECQLSHPILYDTYHLCQLYATNKLTRFIISFLQDICTYFQLEIDSLPATRKAPYVGLINELINPCTCKEK
;
A
#
# COMPACT_ATOMS: atom_id res chain seq x y z
N LYS A 1 35.01 14.47 34.03
CA LYS A 1 33.78 15.22 33.64
C LYS A 1 32.65 14.20 33.38
N LYS A 2 31.81 13.89 34.39
CA LYS A 2 30.74 12.87 34.23
C LYS A 2 29.62 13.45 33.38
N ARG A 3 29.39 12.91 32.18
CA ARG A 3 28.29 13.33 31.30
C ARG A 3 26.97 12.94 31.96
N LYS A 4 26.16 13.92 32.36
CA LYS A 4 24.79 13.68 32.84
C LYS A 4 23.96 13.23 31.63
N LEU A 5 23.43 12.01 31.68
CA LEU A 5 22.46 11.55 30.69
C LEU A 5 21.12 12.29 30.87
N PRO A 6 20.42 12.64 29.78
CA PRO A 6 19.07 13.19 29.81
C PRO A 6 18.10 12.38 30.68
N SER A 7 17.24 13.06 31.44
CA SER A 7 16.28 12.47 32.38
C SER A 7 15.40 11.38 31.75
N LEU A 8 15.04 11.57 30.48
CA LEU A 8 14.23 10.63 29.71
C LEU A 8 14.93 9.26 29.51
N ILE A 9 16.24 9.26 29.31
CA ILE A 9 17.01 8.02 29.11
C ILE A 9 17.07 7.23 30.43
N LYS A 10 17.19 7.94 31.56
CA LYS A 10 17.20 7.33 32.89
C LYS A 10 15.86 6.67 33.23
N ALA A 11 14.74 7.30 32.86
CA ALA A 11 13.41 6.73 33.04
C ALA A 11 13.18 5.46 32.19
N LYS A 12 13.65 5.46 30.93
CA LYS A 12 13.54 4.29 30.03
C LYS A 12 14.33 3.08 30.57
N ILE A 13 15.53 3.30 31.09
CA ILE A 13 16.34 2.23 31.68
C ILE A 13 15.66 1.62 32.91
N LEU A 14 15.10 2.46 33.79
CA LEU A 14 14.39 1.98 34.99
C LEU A 14 13.10 1.21 34.65
N TYR A 15 12.41 1.59 33.59
CA TYR A 15 11.22 0.88 33.13
C TYR A 15 11.58 -0.51 32.59
N VAL A 16 12.64 -0.62 31.78
CA VAL A 16 13.14 -1.90 31.28
C VAL A 16 13.58 -2.80 32.44
N GLN A 17 14.30 -2.25 33.42
CA GLN A 17 14.74 -2.98 34.60
C GLN A 17 13.55 -3.57 35.40
N LYS A 18 12.47 -2.80 35.59
CA LYS A 18 11.25 -3.28 36.26
C LYS A 18 10.55 -4.42 35.51
N LEU A 19 10.64 -4.45 34.18
CA LEU A 19 10.06 -5.54 33.38
C LEU A 19 10.92 -6.81 33.46
N THR A 20 12.24 -6.67 33.53
CA THR A 20 13.18 -7.81 33.59
C THR A 20 13.28 -8.45 34.97
N GLU A 21 12.96 -7.73 36.04
CA GLU A 21 13.05 -8.21 37.43
C GLU A 21 11.91 -9.15 37.86
N GLY A 22 11.04 -9.59 36.95
CA GLY A 22 10.16 -10.75 37.14
C GLY A 22 9.28 -10.69 38.38
N THR A 23 8.11 -10.04 38.28
CA THR A 23 7.08 -10.12 39.33
C THR A 23 6.48 -11.53 39.40
N SER A 24 7.17 -12.45 40.07
CA SER A 24 6.60 -13.70 40.58
C SER A 24 6.27 -13.51 42.05
N THR A 25 5.08 -12.96 42.31
CA THR A 25 4.39 -13.16 43.58
C THR A 25 2.89 -13.18 43.30
N GLN A 26 2.44 -14.24 42.63
CA GLN A 26 1.02 -14.61 42.70
C GLN A 26 0.78 -15.31 44.04
N PRO A 27 -0.24 -14.92 44.82
CA PRO A 27 -0.64 -15.70 45.98
C PRO A 27 -1.26 -17.02 45.50
N GLN A 28 -0.66 -18.15 45.87
CA GLN A 28 -1.30 -19.46 45.74
C GLN A 28 -2.51 -19.50 46.68
N MET A 29 -3.70 -19.68 46.11
CA MET A 29 -4.87 -20.07 46.89
C MET A 29 -4.84 -21.59 47.09
N ALA A 30 -4.97 -22.02 48.34
CA ALA A 30 -5.02 -23.43 48.70
C ALA A 30 -6.28 -24.09 48.10
N SER A 31 -6.07 -25.16 47.34
CA SER A 31 -7.15 -25.99 46.80
C SER A 31 -7.81 -26.77 47.93
N PHE A 32 -9.09 -26.49 48.20
CA PHE A 32 -9.96 -27.41 48.94
C PHE A 32 -10.65 -28.33 47.93
N THR A 33 -10.32 -29.62 48.00
CA THR A 33 -11.05 -30.68 47.32
C THR A 33 -12.41 -30.87 47.99
N VAL A 34 -13.49 -30.60 47.24
CA VAL A 34 -14.81 -31.15 47.55
C VAL A 34 -15.23 -32.04 46.39
N LEU A 35 -15.30 -33.33 46.70
CA LEU A 35 -15.88 -34.38 45.90
C LEU A 35 -17.41 -34.28 46.03
N MET A 36 -18.17 -34.21 44.92
CA MET A 36 -19.45 -34.90 44.74
C MET A 36 -20.06 -34.65 43.35
N SER A 37 -20.01 -35.71 42.54
CA SER A 37 -21.12 -36.41 41.87
C SER A 37 -22.37 -35.67 41.37
N SER A 38 -22.67 -36.03 40.11
CA SER A 38 -23.98 -36.16 39.44
C SER A 38 -24.44 -35.03 38.50
N SER A 39 -24.65 -35.48 37.27
CA SER A 39 -24.95 -34.78 36.04
C SER A 39 -26.25 -33.96 36.10
N THR A 40 -26.11 -32.64 36.04
CA THR A 40 -27.01 -31.79 35.25
C THR A 40 -26.11 -30.82 34.47
N LYS A 41 -26.22 -30.79 33.14
CA LYS A 41 -25.55 -29.76 32.32
C LYS A 41 -26.16 -28.41 32.68
N LEU A 42 -25.59 -27.76 33.69
CA LEU A 42 -25.83 -26.35 33.98
C LEU A 42 -25.37 -25.57 32.74
N SER A 43 -26.20 -24.63 32.27
CA SER A 43 -25.81 -23.72 31.19
C SER A 43 -24.53 -23.00 31.64
N GLU A 44 -23.43 -23.27 30.97
CA GLU A 44 -22.12 -22.71 31.30
C GLU A 44 -22.16 -21.18 31.22
N GLY A 45 -22.14 -20.53 32.40
CA GLY A 45 -21.57 -19.21 32.64
C GLY A 45 -22.39 -17.96 32.27
N TRP A 46 -22.58 -17.08 33.25
CA TRP A 46 -22.87 -15.64 33.05
C TRP A 46 -21.73 -14.89 32.30
N ALA A 47 -20.59 -15.55 32.11
CA ALA A 47 -19.38 -15.02 31.49
C ALA A 47 -19.34 -15.14 29.95
N LEU A 48 -20.22 -15.96 29.36
CA LEU A 48 -20.29 -16.10 27.90
C LEU A 48 -21.49 -15.34 27.36
N TRP A 49 -21.24 -14.16 26.80
CA TRP A 49 -22.27 -13.47 26.03
C TRP A 49 -22.64 -14.34 24.83
N ALA A 50 -23.90 -14.77 24.76
CA ALA A 50 -24.42 -15.42 23.57
C ALA A 50 -24.14 -14.52 22.36
N SER A 51 -23.44 -15.04 21.36
CA SER A 51 -23.16 -14.28 20.15
C SER A 51 -24.49 -13.93 19.48
N LYS A 52 -24.86 -12.64 19.57
CA LYS A 52 -26.12 -12.17 19.00
C LYS A 52 -26.01 -12.30 17.49
N LYS A 53 -26.80 -13.19 16.89
CA LYS A 53 -26.82 -13.38 15.44
C LYS A 53 -27.16 -12.04 14.78
N SER A 54 -26.19 -11.43 14.11
CA SER A 54 -26.39 -10.21 13.33
C SER A 54 -27.25 -10.56 12.11
N LYS A 55 -28.51 -10.13 12.10
CA LYS A 55 -29.38 -10.32 10.94
C LYS A 55 -29.00 -9.27 9.89
N HIS A 56 -28.32 -9.70 8.83
CA HIS A 56 -28.05 -8.86 7.68
C HIS A 56 -29.37 -8.43 7.03
N PHE A 57 -29.38 -7.23 6.46
CA PHE A 57 -30.54 -6.76 5.69
C PHE A 57 -30.68 -7.59 4.42
N ASN A 58 -31.90 -8.02 4.14
CA ASN A 58 -32.27 -8.67 2.90
C ASN A 58 -32.12 -7.67 1.73
N GLU A 59 -31.92 -8.19 0.53
CA GLU A 59 -31.72 -7.37 -0.67
C GLU A 59 -32.95 -6.49 -0.96
N ASN A 60 -34.16 -7.02 -0.77
CA ASN A 60 -35.39 -6.23 -0.88
C ASN A 60 -35.43 -5.04 0.10
N GLN A 61 -34.90 -5.21 1.31
CA GLN A 61 -34.84 -4.14 2.30
C GLN A 61 -33.84 -3.06 1.88
N LYS A 62 -32.68 -3.46 1.35
CA LYS A 62 -31.67 -2.53 0.83
C LYS A 62 -32.19 -1.75 -0.36
N ASN A 63 -32.76 -2.43 -1.36
CA ASN A 63 -33.29 -1.80 -2.57
C ASN A 63 -34.35 -0.73 -2.23
N TYR A 64 -35.27 -1.03 -1.32
CA TYR A 64 -36.26 -0.06 -0.87
C TYR A 64 -35.63 1.15 -0.16
N LEU A 65 -34.64 0.91 0.71
CA LEU A 65 -33.94 2.00 1.40
C LEU A 65 -33.10 2.84 0.42
N ASP A 66 -32.49 2.23 -0.59
CA ASP A 66 -31.74 2.93 -1.62
C ASP A 66 -32.66 3.77 -2.53
N GLU A 67 -33.83 3.24 -2.91
CA GLU A 67 -34.88 3.99 -3.62
C GLU A 67 -35.32 5.23 -2.83
N LYS A 68 -35.68 5.06 -1.55
CA LYS A 68 -36.08 6.17 -0.66
C LYS A 68 -34.93 7.16 -0.45
N PHE A 69 -33.70 6.67 -0.32
CA PHE A 69 -32.52 7.50 -0.15
C PHE A 69 -32.20 8.33 -1.40
N LYS A 70 -32.35 7.76 -2.61
CA LYS A 70 -32.22 8.49 -3.87
C LYS A 70 -33.32 9.53 -4.04
N LEU A 71 -34.57 9.17 -3.74
CA LEU A 71 -35.68 10.12 -3.78
C LEU A 71 -35.45 11.31 -2.85
N GLY A 72 -34.91 11.08 -1.64
CA GLY A 72 -34.52 12.15 -0.72
C GLY A 72 -33.40 13.05 -1.24
N GLN A 73 -32.48 12.50 -2.05
CA GLN A 73 -31.44 13.29 -2.71
C GLN A 73 -32.00 14.14 -3.86
N GLU A 74 -32.86 13.56 -4.71
CA GLU A 74 -33.47 14.25 -5.85
C GLU A 74 -34.42 15.37 -5.40
N THR A 75 -35.20 15.13 -4.34
CA THR A 75 -36.12 16.13 -3.78
C THR A 75 -35.42 17.15 -2.89
N GLY A 76 -34.19 16.88 -2.46
CA GLY A 76 -33.43 17.70 -1.52
C GLY A 76 -34.00 17.74 -0.09
N TYR A 77 -35.04 16.94 0.21
CA TYR A 77 -35.69 16.92 1.51
C TYR A 77 -35.32 15.67 2.29
N LYS A 78 -34.91 15.84 3.55
CA LYS A 78 -34.58 14.73 4.43
C LYS A 78 -35.86 14.05 4.91
N GLU A 79 -36.13 12.86 4.39
CA GLU A 79 -37.28 12.06 4.78
C GLU A 79 -37.21 11.65 6.27
N ASP A 80 -38.33 11.70 6.98
CA ASP A 80 -38.38 11.32 8.39
C ASP A 80 -38.25 9.80 8.54
N LEU A 81 -37.38 9.38 9.46
CA LEU A 81 -37.03 7.97 9.68
C LEU A 81 -38.22 7.16 10.18
N SER A 82 -39.09 7.78 10.98
CA SER A 82 -40.30 7.14 11.48
C SER A 82 -41.32 6.98 10.36
N GLN A 83 -41.41 7.96 9.47
CA GLN A 83 -42.23 7.89 8.27
C GLN A 83 -41.75 6.79 7.32
N VAL A 84 -40.45 6.68 7.03
CA VAL A 84 -39.91 5.61 6.18
C VAL A 84 -40.21 4.23 6.77
N ALA A 85 -40.12 4.07 8.09
CA ALA A 85 -40.49 2.82 8.77
C ALA A 85 -41.99 2.51 8.67
N SER A 86 -42.85 3.53 8.71
CA SER A 86 -44.30 3.41 8.53
C SER A 86 -44.65 3.05 7.08
N ASP A 87 -44.04 3.74 6.12
CA ASP A 87 -44.18 3.51 4.68
C ASP A 87 -43.77 2.09 4.32
N MET A 88 -42.69 1.58 4.92
CA MET A 88 -42.22 0.21 4.70
C MET A 88 -43.29 -0.83 5.08
N ARG A 89 -44.14 -0.57 6.08
CA ARG A 89 -45.26 -1.45 6.46
C ARG A 89 -46.41 -1.42 5.46
N ARG A 90 -46.51 -0.34 4.68
CA ARG A 90 -47.56 -0.11 3.67
C ARG A 90 -47.08 -0.34 2.24
N ALA A 91 -45.78 -0.52 2.05
CA ALA A 91 -45.15 -0.72 0.76
C ALA A 91 -45.73 -1.95 0.04
N ARG A 92 -46.03 -1.76 -1.25
CA ARG A 92 -46.57 -2.81 -2.12
C ARG A 92 -45.58 -3.15 -3.23
N ASN A 93 -45.63 -4.39 -3.71
CA ASN A 93 -44.92 -4.82 -4.91
C ASN A 93 -45.74 -4.48 -6.17
N GLU A 94 -45.16 -4.75 -7.34
CA GLU A 94 -45.81 -4.54 -8.65
C GLU A 94 -47.13 -5.31 -8.79
N ASN A 95 -47.25 -6.45 -8.09
CA ASN A 95 -48.46 -7.27 -8.06
C ASN A 95 -49.54 -6.75 -7.10
N GLY A 96 -49.30 -5.63 -6.40
CA GLY A 96 -50.24 -5.01 -5.46
C GLY A 96 -50.30 -5.68 -4.08
N GLU A 97 -49.48 -6.70 -3.82
CA GLU A 97 -49.33 -7.37 -2.53
C GLU A 97 -48.34 -6.64 -1.63
N ARG A 98 -48.28 -6.99 -0.34
CA ARG A 98 -47.34 -6.39 0.61
C ARG A 98 -45.90 -6.72 0.22
N ARG A 99 -45.05 -5.71 0.08
CA ARG A 99 -43.62 -5.85 -0.31
C ARG A 99 -42.77 -6.54 0.76
N PHE A 100 -43.17 -6.46 2.04
CA PHE A 100 -42.39 -6.97 3.18
C PHE A 100 -43.25 -7.78 4.16
N ALA A 101 -42.66 -8.84 4.70
CA ALA A 101 -43.24 -9.56 5.83
C ALA A 101 -43.00 -8.84 7.17
N VAL A 102 -43.79 -9.15 8.20
CA VAL A 102 -43.67 -8.50 9.53
C VAL A 102 -42.27 -8.67 10.14
N GLY A 103 -41.62 -9.81 9.91
CA GLY A 103 -40.25 -10.08 10.36
C GLY A 103 -39.15 -9.36 9.56
N GLU A 104 -39.52 -8.62 8.52
CA GLU A 104 -38.63 -7.83 7.67
C GLU A 104 -38.83 -6.32 7.88
N PHE A 105 -39.69 -5.90 8.80
CA PHE A 105 -39.81 -4.49 9.12
C PHE A 105 -38.58 -3.98 9.85
N LEU A 106 -38.06 -2.85 9.39
CA LEU A 106 -36.92 -2.18 10.00
C LEU A 106 -37.40 -1.14 11.01
N SER A 107 -36.65 -1.01 12.10
CA SER A 107 -36.87 0.08 13.05
C SER A 107 -36.33 1.41 12.51
N PRO A 108 -36.85 2.56 12.95
CA PRO A 108 -36.31 3.87 12.58
C PRO A 108 -34.81 3.99 12.86
N GLN A 109 -34.31 3.33 13.92
CA GLN A 109 -32.90 3.31 14.27
C GLN A 109 -32.05 2.52 13.27
N GLN A 110 -32.56 1.38 12.78
CA GLN A 110 -31.91 0.59 11.74
C GLN A 110 -31.80 1.37 10.43
N ILE A 111 -32.88 2.07 10.05
CA ILE A 111 -32.94 2.93 8.86
C ILE A 111 -31.97 4.10 9.00
N LYS A 112 -31.95 4.78 10.15
CA LYS A 112 -30.99 5.86 10.45
C LYS A 112 -29.56 5.41 10.25
N SER A 113 -29.23 4.27 10.83
CA SER A 113 -27.89 3.68 10.76
C SER A 113 -27.51 3.36 9.32
N TYR A 114 -28.46 2.89 8.51
CA TYR A 114 -28.25 2.62 7.08
C TYR A 114 -27.98 3.91 6.29
N PHE A 115 -28.85 4.93 6.41
CA PHE A 115 -28.65 6.20 5.71
C PHE A 115 -27.35 6.90 6.10
N SER A 116 -26.97 6.84 7.38
CA SER A 116 -25.66 7.34 7.83
C SER A 116 -24.50 6.66 7.10
N ARG A 117 -24.55 5.33 6.91
CA ARG A 117 -23.54 4.61 6.13
C ARG A 117 -23.60 4.95 4.64
N SER A 118 -24.78 5.12 4.06
CA SER A 118 -24.93 5.49 2.65
C SER A 118 -24.32 6.87 2.37
N VAL A 119 -24.57 7.85 3.24
CA VAL A 119 -23.92 9.18 3.15
C VAL A 119 -22.40 9.08 3.29
N ALA A 120 -21.90 8.33 4.27
CA ALA A 120 -20.46 8.16 4.46
C ALA A 120 -19.79 7.49 3.25
N LYS A 121 -20.46 6.51 2.64
CA LYS A 121 -19.98 5.84 1.42
C LYS A 121 -19.89 6.80 0.24
N ILE A 122 -20.87 7.68 0.07
CA ILE A 122 -20.84 8.72 -0.98
C ILE A 122 -19.68 9.68 -0.73
N LYS A 123 -19.53 10.19 0.49
CA LYS A 123 -18.42 11.09 0.84
C LYS A 123 -17.05 10.46 0.61
N GLN A 124 -16.89 9.18 0.95
CA GLN A 124 -15.64 8.46 0.68
C GLN A 124 -15.39 8.29 -0.81
N ALA A 125 -16.42 7.93 -1.59
CA ALA A 125 -16.30 7.83 -3.04
C ALA A 125 -15.96 9.18 -3.68
N GLU A 126 -16.51 10.28 -3.17
CA GLU A 126 -16.23 11.64 -3.62
C GLU A 126 -14.82 12.10 -3.24
N SER A 127 -14.33 11.81 -2.02
CA SER A 127 -12.94 12.09 -1.64
C SER A 127 -11.90 11.29 -2.41
N VAL A 128 -12.25 10.13 -2.95
CA VAL A 128 -11.38 9.34 -3.85
C VAL A 128 -11.46 9.88 -5.28
N ALA A 129 -12.53 10.59 -5.63
CA ALA A 129 -12.70 11.27 -6.91
C ALA A 129 -12.08 12.67 -6.95
N GLU A 130 -11.68 13.25 -5.82
CA GLU A 130 -10.66 14.32 -5.78
C GLU A 130 -9.30 13.71 -6.16
N ILE A 131 -9.16 13.48 -7.45
CA ILE A 131 -7.85 13.32 -8.09
C ILE A 131 -7.07 14.57 -7.70
N ASP A 132 -5.96 14.40 -6.99
CA ASP A 132 -5.02 15.49 -6.70
C ASP A 132 -4.30 15.85 -8.01
N VAL A 133 -5.03 16.58 -8.87
CA VAL A 133 -4.57 17.03 -10.19
C VAL A 133 -3.21 17.73 -10.09
N PRO A 134 -2.96 18.61 -9.09
CA PRO A 134 -1.62 19.17 -8.86
C PRO A 134 -0.53 18.11 -8.67
N ALA A 135 -0.77 17.07 -7.87
CA ALA A 135 0.22 16.01 -7.65
C ALA A 135 0.52 15.20 -8.92
N ILE A 136 -0.50 14.95 -9.75
CA ILE A 136 -0.33 14.26 -11.03
C ILE A 136 0.48 15.10 -12.02
N ASP A 137 0.18 16.39 -12.12
CA ASP A 137 0.88 17.30 -13.03
C ASP A 137 2.36 17.46 -12.62
N GLU A 138 2.63 17.54 -11.32
CA GLU A 138 4.00 17.54 -10.78
C GLU A 138 4.74 16.25 -11.14
N GLU A 139 4.17 15.08 -10.87
CA GLU A 139 4.79 13.78 -11.19
C GLU A 139 5.10 13.64 -12.68
N MET A 140 4.18 14.10 -13.55
CA MET A 140 4.37 14.08 -15.00
C MET A 140 5.49 15.02 -15.45
N ALA A 141 5.59 16.21 -14.85
CA ALA A 141 6.68 17.16 -15.12
C ALA A 141 8.04 16.60 -14.67
N TYR A 142 8.11 16.00 -13.49
CA TYR A 142 9.32 15.33 -12.98
C TYR A 142 9.75 14.18 -13.89
N SER A 143 8.81 13.32 -14.28
CA SER A 143 9.07 12.19 -15.19
C SER A 143 9.60 12.68 -16.55
N SER A 144 8.94 13.68 -17.14
CA SER A 144 9.39 14.25 -18.42
C SER A 144 10.77 14.90 -18.33
N ALA A 145 11.07 15.61 -17.24
CA ALA A 145 12.38 16.21 -17.03
C ALA A 145 13.47 15.14 -16.87
N HIS A 146 13.17 14.09 -16.09
CA HIS A 146 14.07 12.96 -15.90
C HIS A 146 14.39 12.24 -17.21
N ASP A 147 13.37 11.96 -18.04
CA ASP A 147 13.55 11.30 -19.33
C ASP A 147 14.40 12.14 -20.29
N LYS A 148 14.22 13.47 -20.30
CA LYS A 148 15.07 14.38 -21.09
C LYS A 148 16.51 14.36 -20.64
N ILE A 149 16.76 14.41 -19.33
CA ILE A 149 18.13 14.34 -18.77
C ILE A 149 18.78 13.01 -19.17
N ILE A 150 18.06 11.90 -19.03
CA ILE A 150 18.56 10.58 -19.44
C ILE A 150 18.88 10.56 -20.94
N GLN A 151 17.99 11.08 -21.78
CA GLN A 151 18.21 11.12 -23.23
C GLN A 151 19.44 11.95 -23.62
N GLU A 152 19.69 13.07 -22.94
CA GLU A 152 20.85 13.93 -23.20
C GLU A 152 22.17 13.35 -22.65
N CYS A 153 22.11 12.61 -21.53
CA CYS A 153 23.30 12.02 -20.90
C CYS A 153 23.69 10.65 -21.47
N GLN A 154 22.82 10.00 -22.26
CA GLN A 154 23.13 8.72 -22.87
C GLN A 154 24.14 8.87 -24.02
N LEU A 155 25.10 7.93 -24.09
CA LEU A 155 25.99 7.84 -25.25
C LEU A 155 25.18 7.47 -26.50
N SER A 156 25.20 8.35 -27.50
CA SER A 156 24.55 8.10 -28.79
C SER A 156 25.31 7.03 -29.57
N HIS A 157 24.57 6.08 -30.15
CA HIS A 157 25.14 5.04 -31.00
C HIS A 157 25.22 5.48 -32.46
N PRO A 158 26.25 5.02 -33.23
CA PRO A 158 27.38 4.20 -32.79
C PRO A 158 28.39 4.99 -31.94
N ILE A 159 29.03 4.34 -30.97
CA ILE A 159 30.10 4.97 -30.18
C ILE A 159 31.34 5.13 -31.08
N LEU A 160 31.71 6.38 -31.33
CA LEU A 160 32.84 6.76 -32.19
C LEU A 160 33.99 7.33 -31.36
N TYR A 161 35.21 6.97 -31.73
CA TYR A 161 36.41 7.66 -31.28
C TYR A 161 37.29 7.97 -32.49
N ASP A 162 37.54 9.26 -32.75
CA ASP A 162 38.18 9.75 -33.96
C ASP A 162 37.51 9.17 -35.23
N THR A 163 38.15 8.23 -35.92
CA THR A 163 37.66 7.58 -37.14
C THR A 163 37.19 6.14 -36.92
N TYR A 164 37.14 5.67 -35.65
CA TYR A 164 36.91 4.27 -35.30
C TYR A 164 35.52 4.03 -34.68
N HIS A 165 34.78 3.09 -35.25
CA HIS A 165 33.52 2.59 -34.70
C HIS A 165 33.78 1.57 -33.59
N LEU A 166 33.75 2.02 -32.33
CA LEU A 166 34.10 1.15 -31.19
C LEU A 166 33.14 -0.03 -31.03
N CYS A 167 31.85 0.16 -31.29
CA CYS A 167 30.86 -0.92 -31.26
C CYS A 167 31.18 -2.04 -32.27
N GLN A 168 31.67 -1.70 -33.46
CA GLN A 168 32.09 -2.66 -34.48
C GLN A 168 33.40 -3.36 -34.10
N LEU A 169 34.33 -2.62 -33.50
CA LEU A 169 35.59 -3.18 -32.99
C LEU A 169 35.35 -4.16 -31.83
N TYR A 170 34.36 -3.88 -30.98
CA TYR A 170 33.87 -4.78 -29.94
C TYR A 170 33.30 -6.07 -30.56
N ALA A 171 32.35 -5.95 -31.50
CA ALA A 171 31.72 -7.11 -32.14
C ALA A 171 32.73 -8.03 -32.86
N THR A 172 33.78 -7.44 -33.43
CA THR A 172 34.85 -8.17 -34.13
C THR A 172 36.04 -8.57 -33.25
N ASN A 173 36.01 -8.27 -31.94
CA ASN A 173 37.12 -8.49 -31.00
C ASN A 173 38.47 -7.89 -31.45
N LYS A 174 38.46 -6.80 -32.21
CA LYS A 174 39.67 -6.19 -32.81
C LYS A 174 40.32 -5.13 -31.92
N LEU A 175 39.75 -4.80 -30.76
CA LEU A 175 40.29 -3.80 -29.82
C LEU A 175 41.70 -4.16 -29.30
N THR A 176 42.04 -5.45 -29.21
CA THR A 176 43.36 -5.92 -28.76
C THR A 176 44.51 -5.59 -29.72
N ARG A 177 44.19 -5.26 -30.99
CA ARG A 177 45.18 -4.93 -32.02
C ARG A 177 45.82 -3.56 -31.82
N PHE A 178 45.15 -2.65 -31.13
CA PHE A 178 45.66 -1.31 -30.89
C PHE A 178 46.76 -1.28 -29.81
N ILE A 179 47.62 -0.27 -29.86
CA ILE A 179 48.67 -0.02 -28.85
C ILE A 179 48.04 0.46 -27.53
N ILE A 180 48.75 0.31 -26.41
CA ILE A 180 48.22 0.64 -25.07
C ILE A 180 47.86 2.13 -24.97
N SER A 181 48.71 3.02 -25.49
CA SER A 181 48.46 4.47 -25.45
C SER A 181 47.14 4.84 -26.12
N PHE A 182 46.84 4.26 -27.29
CA PHE A 182 45.58 4.51 -27.98
C PHE A 182 44.35 4.03 -27.17
N LEU A 183 44.47 2.90 -26.47
CA LEU A 183 43.41 2.42 -25.59
C LEU A 183 43.24 3.32 -24.36
N GLN A 184 44.32 3.90 -23.85
CA GLN A 184 44.28 4.90 -22.78
C GLN A 184 43.58 6.17 -23.26
N ASP A 185 43.91 6.66 -24.46
CA ASP A 185 43.29 7.85 -25.04
C ASP A 185 41.77 7.68 -25.22
N ILE A 186 41.33 6.50 -25.65
CA ILE A 186 39.90 6.14 -25.70
C ILE A 186 39.28 6.20 -24.30
N CYS A 187 39.90 5.54 -23.30
CA CYS A 187 39.36 5.53 -21.95
C CYS A 187 39.25 6.95 -21.36
N THR A 188 40.27 7.79 -21.56
CA THR A 188 40.26 9.18 -21.09
C THR A 188 39.18 10.01 -21.80
N TYR A 189 38.98 9.82 -23.10
CA TYR A 189 37.95 10.53 -23.86
C TYR A 189 36.54 10.24 -23.34
N PHE A 190 36.24 8.97 -23.02
CA PHE A 190 34.97 8.57 -22.42
C PHE A 190 34.93 8.73 -20.89
N GLN A 191 35.91 9.41 -20.30
CA GLN A 191 35.98 9.69 -18.86
C GLN A 191 35.92 8.42 -18.00
N LEU A 192 36.51 7.33 -18.48
CA LEU A 192 36.63 6.08 -17.72
C LEU A 192 37.75 6.20 -16.68
N GLU A 193 37.52 5.65 -15.48
CA GLU A 193 38.51 5.66 -14.40
C GLU A 193 39.68 4.72 -14.71
N ILE A 194 40.85 5.28 -15.04
CA ILE A 194 42.05 4.52 -15.41
C ILE A 194 43.19 4.58 -14.37
N ASP A 195 43.08 5.42 -13.35
CA ASP A 195 44.17 5.72 -12.40
C ASP A 195 44.65 4.49 -11.61
N SER A 196 43.78 3.50 -11.43
CA SER A 196 44.08 2.25 -10.71
C SER A 196 44.63 1.13 -11.61
N LEU A 197 44.68 1.34 -12.93
CA LEU A 197 45.01 0.29 -13.88
C LEU A 197 46.52 0.19 -14.19
N PRO A 198 47.07 -1.02 -14.38
CA PRO A 198 48.46 -1.20 -14.80
C PRO A 198 48.72 -0.59 -16.19
N ALA A 199 49.57 0.43 -16.27
CA ALA A 199 49.95 1.11 -17.51
C ALA A 199 50.59 0.20 -18.58
N THR A 200 51.09 -0.97 -18.20
CA THR A 200 51.80 -1.90 -19.10
C THR A 200 50.91 -2.99 -19.70
N ARG A 201 49.67 -3.15 -19.22
CA ARG A 201 48.77 -4.25 -19.64
C ARG A 201 47.63 -3.72 -20.49
N LYS A 202 47.37 -4.33 -21.65
CA LYS A 202 46.24 -3.98 -22.53
C LYS A 202 44.88 -4.43 -21.98
N ALA A 203 44.83 -5.61 -21.36
CA ALA A 203 43.57 -6.28 -21.00
C ALA A 203 42.63 -5.42 -20.14
N PRO A 204 43.10 -4.67 -19.11
CA PRO A 204 42.21 -3.85 -18.28
C PRO A 204 41.53 -2.71 -19.06
N TYR A 205 42.24 -2.02 -19.94
CA TYR A 205 41.67 -0.96 -20.77
C TYR A 205 40.64 -1.51 -21.77
N VAL A 206 40.94 -2.64 -22.41
CA VAL A 206 39.97 -3.34 -23.27
C VAL A 206 38.74 -3.76 -22.47
N GLY A 207 38.92 -4.22 -21.22
CA GLY A 207 37.83 -4.54 -20.30
C GLY A 207 36.89 -3.36 -20.06
N LEU A 208 37.42 -2.18 -19.72
CA LEU A 208 36.62 -0.97 -19.51
C LEU A 208 35.87 -0.53 -20.76
N ILE A 209 36.54 -0.55 -21.92
CA ILE A 209 35.89 -0.20 -23.20
C ILE A 209 34.78 -1.20 -23.53
N ASN A 210 35.00 -2.48 -23.22
CA ASN A 210 33.99 -3.51 -23.38
C ASN A 210 32.79 -3.33 -22.43
N GLU A 211 33.03 -2.94 -21.18
CA GLU A 211 31.98 -2.61 -20.22
C GLU A 211 31.16 -1.39 -20.64
N LEU A 212 31.82 -0.35 -21.15
CA LEU A 212 31.15 0.81 -21.72
C LEU A 212 30.23 0.42 -22.88
N ILE A 213 30.70 -0.48 -23.76
CA ILE A 213 29.96 -0.94 -24.93
C ILE A 213 28.95 -2.02 -24.55
N ASN A 214 29.03 -2.63 -23.35
CA ASN A 214 28.22 -3.78 -22.99
C ASN A 214 26.69 -3.59 -23.10
N PRO A 215 26.12 -2.47 -22.64
CA PRO A 215 24.68 -2.22 -22.72
C PRO A 215 24.21 -1.79 -24.12
N CYS A 216 25.11 -1.65 -25.10
CA CYS A 216 24.74 -1.18 -26.43
C CYS A 216 23.88 -2.21 -27.19
N THR A 217 22.75 -1.76 -27.73
CA THR A 217 21.85 -2.56 -28.58
C THR A 217 22.37 -2.75 -30.01
N CYS A 218 23.38 -1.99 -30.42
CA CYS A 218 23.95 -2.02 -31.78
C CYS A 218 25.00 -3.12 -32.01
N LYS A 219 25.22 -4.04 -31.05
CA LYS A 219 26.23 -5.09 -31.13
C LYS A 219 25.91 -6.21 -32.13
N GLU A 220 24.64 -6.37 -32.47
CA GLU A 220 24.12 -7.53 -33.23
C GLU A 220 23.76 -7.20 -34.69
N LYS A 221 23.99 -5.98 -35.16
CA LYS A 221 23.71 -5.57 -36.54
C LYS A 221 24.96 -5.55 -37.41
#